data_AF-A0A699YJJ1-F1
#
_entry.id   AF-A0A699YJJ1-F1
#
_cell.length_a   1.000
_cell.length_b   1.000
_cell.length_c   1.000
_cell.angle_alpha   90.00
_cell.angle_beta   90.00
_cell.angle_gamma   90.00
#
_symmetry.space_group_name_H-M   'P 1'
#
loop_
_entity.id
_entity.type
_entity.pdbx_description
1 polymer ?
#
loop_
_entity_poly.entity_id
_entity_poly.type
_entity_poly.pdbx_seq_one_letter_code
_entity_poly.pdbx_strand_id
1 'polypeptide(L)'
;MVASRDQAVDFANLYASEHLIINTEDAEAWVPLINNAGSLFLGRWTPESVGDYASGTNHVLPTYGYARMYSGVSLDTFQKKMTVQNLTFAGLQALGPAVAKMAEVEGLEAHRRAVTMRLAATS
;
A
#
# COMPACT_ATOMS: atom_id res chain seq x y z
N MET A 1 21.56 -23.64 2.84
CA MET A 1 21.77 -23.53 4.29
C MET A 1 22.30 -22.14 4.56
N VAL A 2 21.70 -21.41 5.49
CA VAL A 2 22.13 -20.06 5.91
C VAL A 2 22.69 -20.13 7.33
N ALA A 3 23.58 -19.20 7.68
CA ALA A 3 24.34 -19.28 8.93
C ALA A 3 23.60 -18.68 10.14
N SER A 4 22.56 -17.87 9.92
CA SER A 4 21.82 -17.21 10.98
C SER A 4 20.35 -16.94 10.59
N ARG A 5 19.56 -16.58 11.61
CA ARG A 5 18.19 -16.08 11.46
C ARG A 5 18.13 -14.86 10.54
N ASP A 6 19.03 -13.91 10.73
CA ASP A 6 19.05 -12.66 9.94
C ASP A 6 19.30 -12.96 8.46
N GLN A 7 20.24 -13.87 8.15
CA GLN A 7 20.47 -14.28 6.76
C GLN A 7 19.26 -14.99 6.14
N ALA A 8 18.49 -15.75 6.94
CA ALA A 8 17.25 -16.38 6.48
C ALA A 8 16.19 -15.33 6.14
N VAL A 9 16.03 -14.32 7.01
CA VAL A 9 15.11 -13.19 6.82
C VAL A 9 15.51 -12.38 5.59
N ASP A 10 16.78 -12.01 5.47
CA ASP A 10 17.31 -11.25 4.33
C ASP A 10 17.07 -12.00 3.02
N PHE A 11 17.33 -13.30 3.01
CA PHE A 11 17.06 -14.14 1.85
C PHE A 11 15.56 -14.20 1.51
N ALA A 12 14.70 -14.44 2.50
CA ALA A 12 13.25 -14.51 2.30
C ALA A 12 12.71 -13.20 1.71
N ASN A 13 13.13 -12.05 2.27
CA ASN A 13 12.74 -10.73 1.79
C ASN A 13 13.29 -10.42 0.40
N LEU A 14 14.53 -10.81 0.08
CA LEU A 14 15.11 -10.64 -1.24
C LEU A 14 14.37 -11.46 -2.31
N TYR A 15 14.05 -12.71 -1.96
CA TYR A 15 13.38 -13.66 -2.84
C TYR A 15 11.93 -13.27 -3.11
N ALA A 16 11.21 -12.77 -2.08
CA ALA A 16 9.83 -12.33 -2.16
C ALA A 16 8.88 -13.43 -2.68
N SER A 17 8.74 -14.50 -1.89
CA SER A 17 7.94 -15.66 -2.26
C SER A 17 6.43 -15.36 -2.31
N GLU A 18 5.71 -16.16 -3.09
CA GLU A 18 4.25 -16.22 -3.08
C GLU A 18 3.75 -16.68 -1.69
N HIS A 19 4.23 -17.83 -1.23
CA HIS A 19 3.97 -18.38 0.10
C HIS A 19 5.26 -18.45 0.91
N LEU A 20 5.21 -18.11 2.20
CA LEU A 20 6.33 -18.28 3.13
C LEU A 20 5.88 -19.07 4.35
N ILE A 21 6.44 -20.27 4.52
CA ILE A 21 6.22 -21.12 5.69
C ILE A 21 7.36 -20.90 6.68
N ILE A 22 7.03 -20.41 7.88
CA ILE A 22 7.97 -20.21 8.99
C ILE A 22 7.75 -21.33 10.01
N ASN A 23 8.42 -22.46 9.79
CA ASN A 23 8.35 -23.61 10.68
C ASN A 23 9.53 -23.63 11.67
N THR A 24 9.49 -22.70 12.62
CA THR A 24 10.46 -22.61 13.72
C THR A 24 9.74 -22.62 15.07
N GLU A 25 10.48 -22.75 16.16
CA GLU A 25 9.98 -22.33 17.47
C GLU A 25 9.77 -20.80 17.46
N ASP A 26 8.70 -20.32 18.11
CA ASP A 26 8.32 -18.90 18.17
C ASP A 26 8.23 -18.21 16.79
N ALA A 27 7.50 -18.83 15.86
CA ALA A 27 7.37 -18.36 14.48
C ALA A 27 6.77 -16.94 14.38
N GLU A 28 5.90 -16.59 15.32
CA GLU A 28 5.26 -15.28 15.45
C GLU A 28 6.30 -14.16 15.60
N ALA A 29 7.41 -14.41 16.31
CA ALA A 29 8.49 -13.43 16.48
C ALA A 29 9.21 -13.08 15.17
N TRP A 30 9.00 -13.84 14.08
CA TRP A 30 9.59 -13.57 12.77
C TRP A 30 8.75 -12.64 11.91
N VAL A 31 7.43 -12.57 12.14
CA VAL A 31 6.51 -11.79 11.31
C VAL A 31 6.93 -10.32 11.16
N PRO A 32 7.36 -9.60 12.22
CA PRO A 32 7.78 -8.20 12.08
C PRO A 32 9.03 -7.98 11.21
N LEU A 33 9.77 -9.05 10.91
CA LEU A 33 11.00 -9.02 10.11
C LEU A 33 10.73 -9.31 8.62
N ILE A 34 9.55 -9.81 8.26
CA ILE A 34 9.20 -10.14 6.89
C ILE A 34 8.54 -8.93 6.21
N ASN A 35 9.19 -8.44 5.17
CA ASN A 35 8.74 -7.33 4.34
C ASN A 35 8.07 -7.79 3.05
N ASN A 36 8.51 -8.92 2.48
CA ASN A 36 8.05 -9.39 1.17
C ASN A 36 7.65 -10.87 1.20
N ALA A 37 6.35 -11.13 1.25
CA ALA A 37 5.74 -12.43 1.02
C ALA A 37 4.25 -12.23 0.67
N GLY A 38 3.69 -13.08 -0.19
CA GLY A 38 2.25 -13.01 -0.51
C GLY A 38 1.36 -13.43 0.66
N SER A 39 1.67 -14.57 1.29
CA SER A 39 0.99 -15.06 2.50
C SER A 39 1.95 -15.82 3.42
N LEU A 40 1.75 -15.69 4.73
CA LEU A 40 2.58 -16.29 5.77
C LEU A 40 1.87 -17.47 6.44
N PHE A 41 2.61 -18.55 6.66
CA PHE A 41 2.15 -19.75 7.34
C PHE A 41 3.06 -20.03 8.54
N LEU A 42 2.52 -19.94 9.76
CA LEU A 42 3.32 -19.91 10.99
C LEU A 42 3.24 -21.22 11.76
N GLY A 43 4.41 -21.76 12.11
CA GLY A 43 4.53 -22.91 13.00
C GLY A 43 4.15 -24.25 12.34
N ARG A 44 4.37 -25.32 13.11
CA ARG A 44 4.31 -26.71 12.63
C ARG A 44 2.92 -27.20 12.21
N TRP A 45 1.85 -26.50 12.60
CA TRP A 45 0.46 -26.92 12.41
C TRP A 45 -0.26 -26.17 11.29
N THR A 46 0.46 -25.30 10.56
CA THR A 46 -0.13 -24.41 9.56
C THR A 46 0.46 -24.74 8.19
N PRO A 47 0.12 -25.88 7.57
CA PRO A 47 0.60 -26.18 6.22
C PRO A 47 -0.05 -25.24 5.20
N GLU A 48 0.63 -24.97 4.08
CA GLU A 48 0.11 -24.14 2.98
C GLU A 48 -1.31 -24.53 2.56
N SER A 49 -1.59 -25.84 2.56
CA SER A 49 -2.90 -26.40 2.20
C SER A 49 -4.06 -25.80 2.98
N VAL A 50 -3.92 -25.41 4.25
CA VAL A 50 -5.06 -24.76 4.94
C VAL A 50 -5.37 -23.39 4.34
N GLY A 51 -4.36 -22.65 3.88
CA GLY A 51 -4.51 -21.37 3.19
C GLY A 51 -5.07 -21.50 1.78
N ASP A 52 -4.68 -22.56 1.07
CA ASP A 52 -5.17 -22.83 -0.28
C ASP A 52 -6.67 -23.13 -0.32
N TYR A 53 -7.24 -23.64 0.79
CA TYR A 53 -8.59 -24.19 0.79
C TYR A 53 -9.56 -23.53 1.77
N ALA A 54 -9.19 -23.30 3.03
CA ALA A 54 -10.23 -23.11 4.08
C ALA A 54 -9.87 -22.21 5.27
N SER A 55 -8.66 -21.67 5.38
CA SER A 55 -8.30 -20.78 6.49
C SER A 55 -9.02 -19.43 6.44
N GLY A 56 -9.45 -19.01 5.24
CA GLY A 56 -10.07 -17.73 4.96
C GLY A 56 -9.14 -16.72 4.26
N THR A 57 -7.84 -16.98 4.18
CA THR A 57 -6.91 -16.19 3.35
C THR A 57 -7.18 -16.40 1.86
N ASN A 58 -6.73 -15.48 1.00
CA ASN A 58 -6.86 -15.62 -0.44
C ASN A 58 -5.62 -16.29 -1.04
N HIS A 59 -5.79 -17.33 -1.85
CA HIS A 59 -4.67 -18.03 -2.50
C HIS A 59 -4.26 -17.45 -3.86
N VAL A 60 -4.94 -16.40 -4.35
CA VAL A 60 -4.54 -15.71 -5.58
C VAL A 60 -3.50 -14.65 -5.19
N LEU A 61 -2.24 -15.04 -5.27
CA LEU A 61 -1.10 -14.28 -4.76
C LEU A 61 -0.12 -13.92 -5.89
N PRO A 62 0.70 -12.86 -5.70
CA PRO A 62 1.74 -12.48 -6.66
C PRO A 62 2.91 -13.47 -6.64
N THR A 63 3.27 -13.97 -7.84
CA THR A 63 4.40 -14.89 -8.06
C THR A 63 5.62 -14.16 -8.64
N TYR A 64 6.72 -14.89 -8.92
CA TYR A 64 7.90 -14.37 -9.63
C TYR A 64 8.55 -13.13 -9.00
N GLY A 65 8.46 -12.98 -7.67
CA GLY A 65 9.02 -11.85 -6.93
C GLY A 65 8.12 -10.61 -6.91
N TYR A 66 6.91 -10.67 -7.45
CA TYR A 66 5.95 -9.56 -7.42
C TYR A 66 5.40 -9.26 -6.01
N ALA A 67 5.60 -10.15 -5.04
CA ALA A 67 5.29 -9.89 -3.63
C ALA A 67 6.08 -8.69 -3.03
N ARG A 68 7.07 -8.15 -3.74
CA ARG A 68 7.77 -6.89 -3.36
C ARG A 68 6.89 -5.64 -3.46
N MET A 69 5.85 -5.67 -4.29
CA MET A 69 5.05 -4.47 -4.58
C MET A 69 3.56 -4.75 -4.81
N TYR A 70 3.16 -6.01 -4.99
CA TYR A 70 1.76 -6.41 -5.12
C TYR A 70 1.30 -7.15 -3.86
N SER A 71 0.03 -6.97 -3.54
CA SER A 71 -0.67 -7.77 -2.53
C SER A 71 -1.43 -8.92 -3.21
N GLY A 72 -1.79 -9.93 -2.43
CA GLY A 72 -2.80 -10.90 -2.83
C GLY A 72 -4.16 -10.26 -3.11
N VAL A 73 -5.04 -10.99 -3.80
CA VAL A 73 -6.41 -10.53 -4.03
C VAL A 73 -7.12 -10.32 -2.68
N SER A 74 -7.77 -9.17 -2.55
CA SER A 74 -8.54 -8.79 -1.36
C SER A 74 -9.84 -8.09 -1.76
N LEU A 75 -10.65 -7.69 -0.78
CA LEU A 75 -11.83 -6.88 -1.04
C LEU A 75 -11.48 -5.56 -1.76
N ASP A 76 -10.33 -4.96 -1.44
CA ASP A 76 -9.85 -3.71 -2.06
C ASP A 76 -9.56 -3.87 -3.56
N THR A 77 -9.23 -5.09 -4.02
CA THR A 77 -9.00 -5.39 -5.44
C THR A 77 -10.24 -5.14 -6.32
N PHE A 78 -11.43 -5.29 -5.74
CA PHE A 78 -12.71 -5.12 -6.45
C PHE A 78 -13.35 -3.74 -6.22
N GLN A 79 -12.64 -2.84 -5.52
CA GLN A 79 -13.12 -1.52 -5.18
C GLN A 79 -12.37 -0.42 -5.96
N LYS A 80 -12.96 0.78 -5.97
CA LYS A 80 -12.31 2.00 -6.42
C LYS A 80 -12.33 3.00 -5.27
N LYS A 81 -11.19 3.60 -4.93
CA LYS A 81 -11.09 4.61 -3.87
C LYS A 81 -11.28 6.01 -4.47
N MET A 82 -12.43 6.63 -4.24
CA MET A 82 -12.76 7.97 -4.75
C MET A 82 -12.57 9.02 -3.65
N THR A 83 -11.69 10.00 -3.89
CA THR A 83 -11.53 11.15 -2.98
C THR A 83 -12.57 12.23 -3.31
N VAL A 84 -13.14 12.86 -2.29
CA VAL A 84 -14.15 13.89 -2.43
C VAL A 84 -13.75 15.12 -1.63
N GLN A 85 -13.88 16.29 -2.24
CA GLN A 85 -13.54 17.58 -1.64
C GLN A 85 -14.67 18.58 -1.87
N ASN A 86 -14.98 19.35 -0.84
CA ASN A 86 -15.94 20.44 -0.87
C ASN A 86 -15.39 21.62 -0.06
N LEU A 87 -15.33 22.81 -0.67
CA LEU A 87 -14.87 24.02 0.00
C LEU A 87 -16.04 24.99 0.14
N THR A 88 -16.18 25.55 1.34
CA THR A 88 -16.94 26.78 1.51
C THR A 88 -16.18 27.94 0.86
N PHE A 89 -16.86 29.06 0.63
CA PHE A 89 -16.20 30.27 0.14
C PHE A 89 -15.06 30.72 1.05
N ALA A 90 -15.27 30.73 2.38
CA ALA A 90 -14.22 31.05 3.35
C ALA A 90 -13.01 30.10 3.26
N GLY A 91 -13.26 28.80 3.02
CA GLY A 91 -12.19 27.83 2.75
C GLY A 91 -11.40 28.16 1.49
N LEU A 92 -12.09 28.59 0.41
CA LEU A 92 -11.42 29.04 -0.81
C LEU A 92 -10.64 30.34 -0.60
N GLN A 93 -11.13 31.28 0.21
CA GLN A 93 -10.38 32.50 0.55
C GLN A 93 -9.09 32.20 1.31
N ALA A 94 -9.12 31.21 2.22
CA ALA A 94 -7.94 30.80 2.97
C ALA A 94 -6.92 30.04 2.11
N LEU A 95 -7.37 29.07 1.31
CA LEU A 95 -6.47 28.19 0.52
C LEU A 95 -6.10 28.76 -0.85
N GLY A 96 -7.01 29.51 -1.47
CA GLY A 96 -6.92 29.99 -2.84
C GLY A 96 -5.65 30.79 -3.16
N PRO A 97 -5.20 31.74 -2.31
CA PRO A 97 -3.98 32.48 -2.56
C PRO A 97 -2.74 31.59 -2.71
N ALA A 98 -2.62 30.54 -1.89
CA ALA A 98 -1.52 29.59 -1.98
C ALA A 98 -1.59 28.78 -3.29
N VAL A 99 -2.78 28.30 -3.66
CA VAL A 99 -3.00 27.56 -4.93
C VAL A 99 -2.67 28.43 -6.14
N ALA A 100 -3.12 29.69 -6.14
CA ALA A 100 -2.82 30.64 -7.21
C ALA A 100 -1.31 30.91 -7.33
N LYS A 101 -0.59 31.01 -6.20
CA LYS A 101 0.86 31.21 -6.21
C LYS A 101 1.62 30.00 -6.72
N MET A 102 1.22 28.79 -6.31
CA MET A 102 1.80 27.54 -6.84
C MET A 102 1.57 27.43 -8.35
N ALA A 103 0.35 27.69 -8.82
CA ALA A 103 0.01 27.64 -10.25
C ALA A 103 0.79 28.69 -11.08
N GLU A 104 1.10 29.86 -10.50
CA GLU A 104 1.98 30.85 -11.14
C GLU A 104 3.41 30.33 -11.30
N VAL A 105 3.99 29.74 -10.25
CA VAL A 105 5.35 29.17 -10.27
C VAL A 105 5.47 28.02 -11.27
N GLU A 106 4.43 27.20 -11.40
CA GLU A 106 4.36 26.10 -12.36
C GLU A 106 4.05 26.55 -13.80
N GLY A 107 3.75 27.84 -14.03
CA GLY A 107 3.37 28.36 -15.34
C GLY A 107 1.97 27.92 -15.82
N LEU A 108 1.10 27.48 -14.91
CA LEU A 108 -0.24 26.95 -15.20
C LEU A 108 -1.34 28.02 -15.05
N GLU A 109 -1.35 28.99 -15.96
CA GLU A 109 -2.26 30.16 -15.87
C GLU A 109 -3.76 29.80 -15.79
N ALA A 110 -4.20 28.76 -16.50
CA ALA A 110 -5.60 28.32 -16.44
C ALA A 110 -6.01 27.84 -15.03
N HIS A 111 -5.10 27.15 -14.32
CA HIS A 111 -5.33 26.70 -12.95
C HIS A 111 -5.39 27.89 -11.99
N ARG A 112 -4.47 28.85 -12.15
CA ARG A 112 -4.48 30.11 -11.38
C ARG A 112 -5.80 30.86 -11.56
N ARG A 113 -6.24 31.04 -12.81
CA ARG A 113 -7.49 31.74 -13.14
C ARG A 113 -8.72 31.05 -12.55
N ALA A 114 -8.76 29.72 -12.54
CA ALA A 114 -9.89 28.99 -11.94
C ALA A 114 -10.13 29.38 -10.47
N VAL A 115 -9.05 29.68 -9.73
CA VAL A 115 -9.13 30.18 -8.35
C VAL A 115 -9.42 31.68 -8.32
N THR A 116 -8.61 32.49 -8.99
CA THR A 116 -8.69 33.96 -8.85
C THR A 116 -10.01 34.53 -9.37
N MET A 117 -10.62 33.93 -10.40
CA MET A 117 -11.93 34.36 -10.89
C MET A 117 -13.04 34.15 -9.86
N ARG A 118 -12.99 33.05 -9.09
CA ARG A 118 -13.99 32.79 -8.03
C ARG A 118 -13.81 33.74 -6.85
N LEU A 119 -12.56 34.06 -6.48
CA LEU A 119 -12.27 35.03 -5.44
C LEU A 119 -12.68 36.46 -5.82
N ALA A 120 -12.56 36.81 -7.11
CA ALA A 120 -12.95 38.13 -7.62
C ALA A 120 -14.46 38.29 -7.86
N ALA A 121 -15.23 37.20 -8.00
CA ALA A 121 -16.67 37.27 -8.26
C ALA A 121 -17.51 37.70 -7.03
N THR A 122 -16.88 37.95 -5.89
CA THR A 122 -17.55 38.31 -4.63
C THR A 122 -16.93 39.56 -3.98
N SER A 123 -16.07 40.27 -4.72
CA SER A 123 -15.56 41.60 -4.38
C SER A 123 -16.36 42.70 -5.07
#